data_AF-A0A527Y4D6-F1
#
_entry.id   AF-A0A527Y4D6-F1
#
_cell.length_a   1.000
_cell.length_b   1.000
_cell.length_c   1.000
_cell.angle_alpha   90.00
_cell.angle_beta   90.00
_cell.angle_gamma   90.00
#
_symmetry.space_group_name_H-M   'P 1'
#
loop_
_entity.id
_entity.type
_entity.pdbx_description
1 polymer ?
#
loop_
_entity_poly.entity_id
_entity_poly.type
_entity_poly.pdbx_seq_one_letter_code
_entity_poly.pdbx_strand_id
1 'polypeptide(L)' 'MAIDFNHTILPARDSEASAKFLAEMLGLPAPRRWGPFQMVTTENGANLDYMDT' A
#
# COMPACT_ATOMS: atom_id res chain seq x y z
N MET A 1 -8.20 22.45 -12.60
CA MET A 1 -7.11 21.97 -11.73
C MET A 1 -7.29 20.47 -11.58
N ALA A 2 -6.27 19.66 -11.89
CA ALA A 2 -6.28 18.23 -11.61
C ALA A 2 -5.55 18.01 -10.28
N ILE A 3 -6.30 17.63 -9.25
CA ILE A 3 -5.79 17.31 -7.92
C ILE A 3 -6.15 15.85 -7.69
N ASP A 4 -5.14 15.02 -7.45
CA ASP A 4 -5.33 13.58 -7.28
C ASP A 4 -4.91 13.15 -5.88
N PHE A 5 -5.61 12.15 -5.36
CA PHE A 5 -5.20 11.45 -4.17
C PHE A 5 -4.00 10.55 -4.50
N ASN A 6 -2.86 10.83 -3.87
CA ASN A 6 -1.60 10.14 -4.20
C ASN A 6 -1.29 8.96 -3.28
N HIS A 7 -1.41 9.11 -1.96
CA HIS A 7 -1.15 8.02 -1.02
C HIS A 7 -1.77 8.27 0.35
N THR A 8 -1.87 7.21 1.16
CA THR A 8 -2.16 7.29 2.60
C THR A 8 -1.40 6.21 3.37
N ILE A 9 -1.06 6.51 4.63
CA ILE A 9 -0.40 5.58 5.54
C ILE A 9 -1.45 4.74 6.28
N LEU A 10 -1.21 3.43 6.34
CA LEU A 10 -2.05 2.46 7.05
C LEU A 10 -1.26 1.82 8.20
N PRO A 11 -1.66 2.02 9.46
CA PRO A 11 -1.06 1.30 10.58
C PRO A 11 -1.41 -0.19 10.53
N ALA A 12 -0.44 -1.07 10.71
CA ALA A 12 -0.62 -2.51 10.79
C ALA A 12 0.35 -3.15 11.81
N ARG A 13 -0.06 -4.24 12.46
CA ARG A 13 0.82 -5.01 13.37
C ARG A 13 1.93 -5.76 12.62
N ASP A 14 1.63 -6.13 11.38
CA ASP A 14 2.56 -6.71 10.43
C ASP A 14 2.23 -6.08 9.07
N SER A 15 3.03 -5.07 8.70
CA SER A 15 2.87 -4.30 7.47
C SER A 15 3.05 -5.16 6.22
N GLU A 16 3.97 -6.14 6.26
CA GLU A 16 4.27 -6.98 5.10
C GLU A 16 3.14 -7.97 4.84
N ALA A 17 2.65 -8.65 5.89
CA ALA A 17 1.53 -9.57 5.77
C ALA A 17 0.24 -8.84 5.35
N SER A 18 -0.02 -7.66 5.91
CA SER A 18 -1.22 -6.88 5.59
C SER A 18 -1.21 -6.36 4.15
N ALA A 19 -0.06 -5.88 3.67
CA ALA A 19 0.09 -5.42 2.29
C ALA A 19 -0.05 -6.57 1.29
N LYS A 20 0.56 -7.73 1.56
CA LYS A 20 0.44 -8.93 0.70
C LYS A 20 -1.00 -9.41 0.63
N PHE A 21 -1.67 -9.49 1.78
CA PHE A 21 -3.07 -9.90 1.86
C PHE A 21 -3.97 -9.05 0.96
N LEU A 22 -3.83 -7.72 1.02
CA LEU A 22 -4.62 -6.82 0.19
C LEU A 22 -4.27 -6.98 -1.30
N ALA A 23 -2.98 -7.02 -1.63
CA ALA A 23 -2.54 -7.14 -3.01
C ALA A 23 -3.05 -8.43 -3.66
N GLU A 24 -2.94 -9.56 -2.96
CA GLU A 24 -3.44 -10.87 -3.42
C GLU A 24 -4.97 -10.88 -3.56
N MET A 25 -5.69 -10.34 -2.57
CA MET A 25 -7.16 -10.27 -2.60
C MET A 25 -7.67 -9.49 -3.81
N LEU A 26 -6.98 -8.40 -4.17
CA LEU A 26 -7.40 -7.51 -5.25
C LEU A 26 -6.73 -7.83 -6.59
N GLY A 27 -5.87 -8.86 -6.66
CA GLY A 27 -5.14 -9.21 -7.89
C GLY A 27 -4.13 -8.15 -8.33
N LEU A 28 -3.61 -7.36 -7.40
CA LEU A 28 -2.61 -6.31 -7.64
C LEU A 28 -1.19 -6.90 -7.65
N PRO A 29 -0.21 -6.18 -8.22
CA PRO A 29 1.20 -6.55 -8.09
C PRO A 29 1.64 -6.65 -6.62
N ALA A 30 2.66 -7.47 -6.36
CA ALA A 30 3.22 -7.64 -5.03
C ALA A 30 3.67 -6.28 -4.43
N PRO A 31 3.48 -6.08 -3.10
CA PRO A 31 3.91 -4.86 -2.44
C PRO A 31 5.40 -4.59 -2.60
N ARG A 32 5.78 -3.31 -2.63
CA ARG A 32 7.18 -2.89 -2.69
C ARG A 32 7.58 -2.20 -1.39
N ARG A 33 8.77 -2.49 -0.88
CA ARG A 33 9.32 -1.79 0.27
C ARG A 33 9.83 -0.40 -0.12
N TRP A 34 9.37 0.63 0.57
CA TRP A 34 9.85 2.00 0.41
C TRP A 34 9.99 2.68 1.78
N GLY A 35 11.22 2.88 2.23
CA GLY A 35 11.49 3.36 3.60
C GLY A 35 10.90 2.40 4.65
N PRO A 36 10.08 2.89 5.60
CA PRO A 36 9.41 2.07 6.59
C PRO A 36 8.14 1.38 6.06
N PHE A 37 7.75 1.63 4.81
CA PHE A 37 6.45 1.23 4.29
C PHE A 37 6.50 -0.02 3.41
N GLN A 38 5.44 -0.80 3.48
CA GLN A 38 5.07 -1.82 2.50
C GLN A 38 3.97 -1.24 1.60
N MET A 39 4.36 -0.82 0.40
CA MET A 39 3.55 -0.02 -0.50
C MET A 39 2.77 -0.90 -1.49
N VAL A 40 1.45 -0.75 -1.53
CA VAL A 40 0.56 -1.34 -2.54
C VAL A 40 0.07 -0.25 -3.47
N THR A 41 0.35 -0.36 -4.77
CA THR A 41 -0.14 0.59 -5.77
C THR A 41 -1.46 0.09 -6.36
N THR A 42 -2.51 0.92 -6.31
CA THR A 42 -3.83 0.65 -6.88
C THR A 42 -3.86 0.97 -8.38
N GLU A 43 -4.87 0.49 -9.10
CA GLU A 43 -5.00 0.74 -10.55
C GLU A 43 -5.16 2.22 -10.92
N ASN A 44 -5.75 3.03 -10.02
CA ASN A 44 -5.85 4.48 -10.20
C ASN A 44 -4.58 5.24 -9.76
N GLY A 45 -3.48 4.54 -9.47
CA GLY A 45 -2.17 5.11 -9.22
C GLY A 45 -1.94 5.64 -7.79
N ALA A 46 -2.88 5.43 -6.88
CA ALA A 46 -2.69 5.76 -5.46
C ALA A 46 -1.91 4.66 -4.72
N ASN A 47 -1.17 5.04 -3.69
CA ASN A 47 -0.44 4.10 -2.85
C ASN A 47 -1.10 3.92 -1.48
N LEU A 48 -1.16 2.67 -1.04
CA LEU A 48 -1.50 2.30 0.33
C LEU A 48 -0.21 1.88 1.04
N ASP A 49 0.26 2.73 1.94
CA ASP A 49 1.57 2.60 2.57
C ASP A 49 1.43 1.99 3.96
N TYR A 50 1.56 0.66 4.05
CA TYR A 50 1.46 -0.04 5.32
C TYR A 50 2.71 0.17 6.19
N MET A 51 2.52 0.49 7.47
CA MET A 51 3.61 0.71 8.44
C MET A 51 3.38 -0.12 9.70
N ASP A 52 4.45 -0.71 10.22
CA ASP A 52 4.40 -1.44 11.50
C ASP A 52 4.02 -0.50 12.65
N THR A 53 3.13 -0.97 13.54
CA THR A 53 2.73 -0.31 14.80
C THR A 53 3.24 -1.04 16.03
#